data_AF-A0A5R2NAE5-F1
#
_entry.id   AF-A0A5R2NAE5-F1
#
_cell.length_a   1.000
_cell.length_b   1.000
_cell.length_c   1.000
_cell.angle_alpha   90.00
_cell.angle_beta   90.00
_cell.angle_gamma   90.00
#
_symmetry.space_group_name_H-M   'P 1'
#
loop_
_entity.id
_entity.type
_entity.pdbx_description
1 polymer ?
#
loop_
_entity_poly.entity_id
_entity_poly.type
_entity_poly.pdbx_seq_one_letter_code
_entity_poly.pdbx_strand_id
1 'polypeptide(L)'
;MRIDRPMARESVRTASRILVLATLGTTIAPTAALIETEARAAGRKPDIDSVVLDRARQLFLSGNIDAYLQAVAEGITAATLDADVVVLAQASMAAALPLVGKTEVPILTSPRIGFIAALRDLQPGGAWGA
;
A
#
# COMPACT_ATOMS: atom_id res chain seq x y z
N MET A 1 -12.06 12.46 9.60
CA MET A 1 -11.63 11.35 10.48
C MET A 1 -10.48 10.63 9.79
N ARG A 2 -9.25 10.65 10.32
CA ARG A 2 -8.09 9.98 9.69
C ARG A 2 -8.17 8.47 9.97
N ILE A 3 -8.70 7.71 9.03
CA ILE A 3 -8.83 6.24 9.12
C ILE A 3 -7.43 5.56 8.99
N ASP A 4 -6.41 6.33 8.63
CA ASP A 4 -5.02 5.90 8.45
C ASP A 4 -4.25 5.72 9.77
N ARG A 5 -4.68 6.39 10.86
CA ARG A 5 -3.99 6.33 12.16
C ARG A 5 -3.95 4.93 12.78
N PRO A 6 -5.04 4.14 12.79
CA PRO A 6 -5.01 2.76 13.25
C PRO A 6 -3.95 1.90 12.52
N MET A 7 -3.79 2.06 11.21
CA MET A 7 -2.75 1.35 10.44
C MET A 7 -1.35 1.78 10.88
N ALA A 8 -1.10 3.08 11.02
CA ALA A 8 0.21 3.59 11.44
C ALA A 8 0.54 3.16 12.88
N ARG A 9 -0.44 3.18 13.78
CA ARG A 9 -0.27 2.71 15.16
C ARG A 9 0.00 1.22 15.21
N GLU A 10 -0.70 0.43 14.40
CA GLU A 10 -0.53 -1.02 14.37
C GLU A 10 0.85 -1.41 13.81
N SER A 11 1.28 -0.81 12.70
CA SER A 11 2.63 -1.04 12.14
C SER A 11 3.73 -0.71 13.15
N VAL A 12 3.62 0.43 13.84
CA VAL A 12 4.55 0.79 14.92
C VAL A 12 4.50 -0.18 16.09
N ARG A 13 3.32 -0.74 16.42
CA ARG A 13 3.16 -1.67 17.55
C ARG A 13 3.79 -3.02 17.25
N THR A 14 3.75 -3.50 16.02
CA THR A 14 4.10 -4.89 15.67
C THR A 14 5.46 -5.04 15.00
N ALA A 15 6.03 -3.99 14.40
CA ALA A 15 7.23 -4.08 13.57
C ALA A 15 8.40 -3.22 14.05
N SER A 16 9.62 -3.67 13.75
CA SER A 16 10.84 -2.86 13.86
C SER A 16 11.30 -2.39 12.48
N ARG A 17 10.98 -3.12 11.42
CA ARG A 17 11.20 -2.74 10.01
C ARG A 17 9.85 -2.59 9.30
N ILE A 18 9.53 -1.38 8.88
CA ILE A 18 8.26 -1.03 8.23
C ILE A 18 8.58 -0.61 6.79
N LEU A 19 8.04 -1.34 5.82
CA LEU A 19 8.22 -1.00 4.41
C LEU A 19 6.93 -0.45 3.81
N VAL A 20 6.98 0.81 3.35
CA VAL A 20 5.84 1.51 2.74
C VAL A 20 5.89 1.38 1.22
N LEU A 21 4.86 0.78 0.63
CA LEU A 21 4.71 0.67 -0.82
C LEU A 21 3.71 1.68 -1.36
N ALA A 22 4.03 2.29 -2.49
CA ALA A 22 3.13 3.16 -3.23
C ALA A 22 3.26 2.97 -4.74
N THR A 23 2.25 3.39 -5.49
CA THR A 23 2.33 3.59 -6.95
C THR A 23 2.31 5.07 -7.32
N LEU A 24 2.10 5.97 -6.35
CA LEU A 24 2.19 7.41 -6.52
C LEU A 24 3.17 7.99 -5.49
N GLY A 25 4.31 8.51 -5.93
CA GLY A 25 5.35 9.01 -5.02
C GLY A 25 4.89 10.09 -4.03
N THR A 26 3.88 10.91 -4.39
CA THR A 26 3.30 11.90 -3.46
C THR A 26 2.56 11.27 -2.28
N THR A 27 2.37 9.94 -2.27
CA THR A 27 1.77 9.22 -1.15
C THR A 27 2.75 8.79 -0.08
N ILE A 28 4.05 8.70 -0.40
CA ILE A 28 5.08 8.23 0.53
C ILE A 28 5.21 9.16 1.74
N ALA A 29 5.59 10.43 1.51
CA ALA A 29 5.87 11.38 2.58
C ALA A 29 4.76 11.50 3.64
N PRO A 30 3.47 11.71 3.28
CA PRO A 30 2.40 11.79 4.28
C PRO A 30 2.10 10.45 4.99
N THR A 31 2.33 9.29 4.36
CA THR A 31 2.16 7.98 5.02
C THR A 31 3.30 7.71 6.00
N ALA A 32 4.55 7.96 5.59
CA ALA A 32 5.71 7.84 6.46
C ALA A 32 5.62 8.79 7.66
N ALA A 33 5.26 10.06 7.45
CA ALA A 33 5.09 11.04 8.53
C ALA A 33 4.01 10.63 9.56
N LEU A 34 2.99 9.89 9.13
CA LEU A 34 1.97 9.35 10.03
C LEU A 34 2.54 8.24 10.91
N ILE A 35 3.29 7.29 10.31
CA ILE A 35 3.98 6.21 11.02
C ILE A 35 4.99 6.79 12.02
N GLU A 36 5.81 7.75 11.60
CA GLU A 36 6.75 8.44 12.48
C GLU A 36 6.06 9.16 13.64
N THR A 37 4.89 9.75 13.41
CA THR A 37 4.12 10.42 14.47
C THR A 37 3.64 9.42 15.51
N GLU A 38 3.13 8.26 15.09
CA GLU A 38 2.73 7.20 16.01
C GLU A 38 3.96 6.56 16.71
N ALA A 39 5.09 6.43 16.01
CA ALA A 39 6.36 5.97 16.58
C ALA A 39 6.83 6.87 17.72
N ARG A 40 6.84 8.20 17.50
CA ARG A 40 7.16 9.19 18.53
C ARG A 40 6.20 9.10 19.72
N ALA A 41 4.89 9.00 19.46
CA ALA A 41 3.88 8.88 20.51
C ALA A 41 4.04 7.59 21.34
N ALA A 42 4.53 6.51 20.73
CA ALA A 42 4.78 5.23 21.38
C ALA A 42 6.19 5.12 21.99
N GLY A 43 7.06 6.13 21.85
CA GLY A 43 8.46 6.05 22.30
C GLY A 43 9.31 5.03 21.53
N ARG A 44 8.93 4.68 20.30
CA ARG A 44 9.62 3.71 19.45
C ARG A 44 10.37 4.38 18.31
N LYS A 45 11.35 3.66 17.74
CA LYS A 45 12.15 4.08 16.58
C LYS A 45 12.27 2.91 15.58
N PRO A 46 11.17 2.55 14.88
CA PRO A 46 11.27 1.58 13.81
C PRO A 46 12.10 2.15 12.66
N ASP A 47 12.73 1.27 11.90
CA ASP A 47 13.27 1.56 10.58
C ASP A 47 12.11 1.65 9.59
N ILE A 48 12.01 2.76 8.86
CA ILE A 48 10.90 3.05 7.95
C ILE A 48 11.48 3.32 6.57
N ASP A 49 11.33 2.33 5.69
CA ASP A 49 11.73 2.43 4.30
C ASP A 49 10.52 2.55 3.39
N SER A 50 10.76 2.97 2.15
CA SER A 50 9.69 3.10 1.17
C SER A 50 10.12 2.77 -0.26
N VAL A 51 9.18 2.22 -1.03
CA VAL A 51 9.38 1.89 -2.44
C VAL A 51 8.20 2.38 -3.26
N VAL A 52 8.50 3.09 -4.35
CA VAL A 52 7.51 3.43 -5.37
C VAL A 52 7.58 2.38 -6.49
N LEU A 53 6.46 1.71 -6.74
CA LEU A 53 6.29 0.72 -7.79
C LEU A 53 5.98 1.43 -9.12
N ASP A 54 7.00 2.04 -9.72
CA ASP A 54 6.85 2.83 -10.95
C ASP A 54 6.27 2.01 -12.11
N ARG A 55 6.65 0.74 -12.23
CA ARG A 55 6.06 -0.18 -13.22
C ARG A 55 4.55 -0.33 -13.04
N ALA A 56 4.09 -0.55 -11.81
CA ALA A 56 2.66 -0.66 -11.52
C ALA A 56 1.94 0.65 -11.89
N ARG A 57 2.53 1.80 -11.55
CA ARG A 57 1.99 3.11 -11.94
C ARG A 57 1.79 3.24 -13.45
N GLN A 58 2.79 2.88 -14.24
CA GLN A 58 2.73 2.95 -15.70
C GLN A 58 1.63 2.04 -16.26
N LEU A 59 1.52 0.81 -15.75
CA LEU A 59 0.48 -0.13 -16.16
C LEU A 59 -0.93 0.39 -15.85
N PHE A 60 -1.11 1.00 -14.67
CA PHE A 60 -2.36 1.66 -14.31
C PHE A 60 -2.72 2.81 -15.26
N LEU A 61 -1.76 3.69 -15.56
CA LEU A 61 -1.97 4.82 -16.48
C LEU A 61 -2.28 4.37 -17.91
N SER A 62 -1.83 3.17 -18.31
CA SER A 62 -2.16 2.56 -19.59
C SER A 62 -3.53 1.84 -19.62
N GLY A 63 -4.25 1.80 -18.50
CA GLY A 63 -5.52 1.09 -18.37
C GLY A 63 -5.39 -0.44 -18.21
N ASN A 64 -4.17 -0.97 -18.11
CA ASN A 64 -3.94 -2.40 -17.92
C ASN A 64 -4.01 -2.76 -16.42
N ILE A 65 -5.23 -2.89 -15.92
CA ILE A 65 -5.50 -3.12 -14.49
C ILE A 65 -4.97 -4.48 -14.01
N ASP A 66 -5.10 -5.54 -14.81
CA ASP A 66 -4.62 -6.87 -14.41
C ASP A 66 -3.09 -6.88 -14.25
N ALA A 67 -2.36 -6.29 -15.20
CA ALA A 67 -0.92 -6.17 -15.09
C ALA A 67 -0.50 -5.22 -13.95
N TYR A 68 -1.27 -4.15 -13.69
CA TYR A 68 -1.07 -3.31 -12.51
C TYR A 68 -1.18 -4.12 -11.21
N LEU A 69 -2.23 -4.91 -11.04
CA LEU A 69 -2.44 -5.73 -9.84
C LEU A 69 -1.33 -6.77 -9.68
N GLN A 70 -0.91 -7.40 -10.79
CA GLN A 70 0.20 -8.34 -10.78
C GLN A 70 1.52 -7.66 -10.35
N ALA A 71 1.83 -6.49 -10.89
CA ALA A 71 3.03 -5.73 -10.52
C ALA A 71 3.00 -5.26 -9.05
N VAL A 72 1.82 -4.93 -8.52
CA VAL A 72 1.66 -4.62 -7.09
C VAL A 72 1.90 -5.88 -6.23
N ALA A 73 1.35 -7.04 -6.62
CA ALA A 73 1.53 -8.29 -5.88
C ALA A 73 3.00 -8.75 -5.86
N GLU A 74 3.72 -8.59 -6.98
CA GLU A 74 5.16 -8.81 -7.06
C GLU A 74 5.92 -7.89 -6.10
N GLY A 75 5.58 -6.60 -6.09
CA GLY A 75 6.17 -5.62 -5.17
C GLY A 75 5.92 -5.94 -3.70
N ILE A 76 4.69 -6.38 -3.36
CA ILE A 76 4.34 -6.84 -2.01
C ILE A 76 5.19 -8.08 -1.64
N THR A 77 5.25 -9.07 -2.52
CA THR A 77 6.00 -10.31 -2.27
C THR A 77 7.48 -10.02 -2.01
N ALA A 78 8.09 -9.17 -2.83
CA ALA A 78 9.47 -8.73 -2.63
C ALA A 78 9.66 -7.98 -1.30
N ALA A 79 8.73 -7.07 -0.97
CA ALA A 79 8.76 -6.30 0.27
C ALA A 79 8.70 -7.19 1.53
N THR A 80 7.98 -8.31 1.48
CA THR A 80 7.89 -9.23 2.62
C THR A 80 9.17 -10.01 2.92
N LEU A 81 10.19 -9.94 2.06
CA LEU A 81 11.47 -10.61 2.33
C LEU A 81 12.30 -9.89 3.41
N ASP A 82 12.18 -8.56 3.48
CA ASP A 82 13.05 -7.70 4.31
C ASP A 82 12.28 -6.79 5.28
N ALA A 83 10.95 -6.95 5.40
CA ALA A 83 10.10 -6.16 6.28
C ALA A 83 9.40 -7.02 7.33
N ASP A 84 9.18 -6.45 8.52
CA ASP A 84 8.34 -7.09 9.54
C ASP A 84 6.86 -6.73 9.34
N VAL A 85 6.57 -5.65 8.60
CA VAL A 85 5.24 -5.27 8.13
C VAL A 85 5.33 -4.50 6.82
N VAL A 86 4.39 -4.75 5.91
CA VAL A 86 4.25 -4.00 4.66
C VAL A 86 3.04 -3.08 4.76
N VAL A 87 3.23 -1.79 4.46
CA VAL A 87 2.16 -0.78 4.44
C VAL A 87 1.89 -0.36 3.01
N LEU A 88 0.66 -0.58 2.53
CA LEU A 88 0.19 -0.09 1.24
C LEU A 88 -0.32 1.35 1.39
N ALA A 89 0.37 2.32 0.80
CA ALA A 89 0.02 3.74 0.94
C ALA A 89 -1.27 4.14 0.19
N GLN A 90 -1.81 3.25 -0.65
CA GLN A 90 -3.01 3.49 -1.46
C GLN A 90 -3.99 2.33 -1.31
N ALA A 91 -5.25 2.64 -1.01
CA ALA A 91 -6.27 1.64 -0.71
C ALA A 91 -6.54 0.67 -1.87
N SER A 92 -6.39 1.14 -3.09
CA SER A 92 -6.50 0.36 -4.32
C SER A 92 -5.52 -0.78 -4.47
N MET A 93 -4.34 -0.69 -3.84
CA MET A 93 -3.31 -1.73 -3.91
C MET A 93 -3.78 -3.00 -3.20
N ALA A 94 -4.74 -2.89 -2.26
CA ALA A 94 -5.31 -4.04 -1.57
C ALA A 94 -6.03 -5.01 -2.52
N ALA A 95 -6.47 -4.56 -3.71
CA ALA A 95 -7.04 -5.44 -4.72
C ALA A 95 -6.03 -6.47 -5.28
N ALA A 96 -4.73 -6.26 -5.07
CA ALA A 96 -3.68 -7.20 -5.46
C ALA A 96 -3.44 -8.31 -4.42
N LEU A 97 -3.99 -8.20 -3.21
CA LEU A 97 -3.76 -9.18 -2.13
C LEU A 97 -4.10 -10.63 -2.51
N PRO A 98 -5.17 -10.93 -3.28
CA PRO A 98 -5.45 -12.30 -3.71
C PRO A 98 -4.38 -12.92 -4.61
N LEU A 99 -3.53 -12.10 -5.24
CA LEU A 99 -2.42 -12.52 -6.10
C LEU A 99 -1.11 -12.71 -5.34
N VAL A 100 -1.06 -12.26 -4.08
CA VAL A 100 0.10 -12.43 -3.21
C VAL A 100 0.12 -13.87 -2.72
N GLY A 101 1.29 -14.52 -2.81
CA GLY A 101 1.50 -15.84 -2.24
C GLY A 101 1.32 -15.87 -0.72
N LYS A 102 1.44 -17.05 -0.11
CA LYS A 102 1.43 -17.15 1.37
C LYS A 102 2.60 -16.35 1.95
N THR A 103 2.31 -15.47 2.89
CA THR A 103 3.30 -14.71 3.66
C THR A 103 2.84 -14.61 5.11
N GLU A 104 3.80 -14.67 6.03
CA GLU A 104 3.55 -14.45 7.47
C GLU A 104 3.68 -12.96 7.85
N VAL A 105 4.26 -12.15 6.96
CA VAL A 105 4.44 -10.71 7.16
C VAL A 105 3.09 -10.03 6.99
N PRO A 106 2.59 -9.28 8.00
CA PRO A 106 1.31 -8.61 7.89
C PRO A 106 1.36 -7.51 6.83
N ILE A 107 0.28 -7.40 6.05
CA ILE A 107 0.10 -6.35 5.05
C ILE A 107 -1.04 -5.43 5.51
N LEU A 108 -0.73 -4.17 5.75
CA LEU A 108 -1.69 -3.16 6.20
C LEU A 108 -1.96 -2.16 5.09
N THR A 109 -3.18 -1.64 5.02
CA THR A 109 -3.58 -0.71 3.96
C THR A 109 -3.91 0.67 4.53
N SER A 110 -3.33 1.71 3.94
CA SER A 110 -3.72 3.10 4.18
C SER A 110 -4.98 3.42 3.37
N PRO A 111 -6.04 4.00 3.96
CA PRO A 111 -7.32 4.26 3.31
C PRO A 111 -7.30 5.48 2.37
N ARG A 112 -6.18 5.82 1.72
CA ARG A 112 -6.12 6.98 0.82
C ARG A 112 -7.04 6.78 -0.39
N ILE A 113 -8.18 7.48 -0.34
CA ILE A 113 -9.33 7.33 -1.26
C ILE A 113 -9.01 7.75 -2.70
N GLY A 114 -8.02 8.65 -2.91
CA GLY A 114 -7.77 9.28 -4.21
C GLY A 114 -7.51 8.33 -5.38
N PHE A 115 -6.98 7.12 -5.13
CA PHE A 115 -6.73 6.14 -6.18
C PHE A 115 -7.94 5.22 -6.47
N ILE A 116 -8.78 4.93 -5.47
CA ILE A 116 -9.98 4.11 -5.67
C ILE A 116 -10.97 4.83 -6.62
N ALA A 117 -11.08 6.15 -6.54
CA ALA A 117 -11.89 6.92 -7.48
C ALA A 117 -11.36 6.79 -8.92
N ALA A 118 -10.05 6.93 -9.13
CA ALA A 118 -9.43 6.78 -10.45
C ALA A 118 -9.57 5.37 -11.03
N LEU A 119 -9.58 4.32 -10.20
CA LEU A 119 -9.90 2.96 -10.65
C LEU A 119 -11.32 2.85 -11.24
N ARG A 120 -12.29 3.59 -10.70
CA ARG A 120 -13.68 3.57 -11.22
C ARG A 120 -13.78 4.25 -12.58
N ASP A 121 -13.01 5.32 -12.77
CA ASP A 121 -13.03 6.09 -14.02
C ASP A 121 -12.27 5.40 -15.16
N LEU A 122 -11.36 4.47 -14.84
CA LEU A 122 -10.56 3.70 -15.80
C LEU A 122 -11.15 2.32 -16.15
N GLN A 123 -12.38 2.00 -15.74
CA GLN A 123 -13.10 0.83 -16.24
C GLN A 123 -13.91 1.24 -17.49
N PRO A 124 -13.49 0.89 -18.72
CA PRO A 124 -14.36 1.05 -19.87
C PRO A 124 -15.37 -0.11 -19.85
N GLY A 125 -16.63 0.18 -19.53
CA GLY A 125 -17.77 -0.72 -19.79
C GLY A 125 -17.83 -2.00 -18.95
N GLY A 126 -18.28 -1.89 -17.70
CA GLY A 126 -18.76 -3.03 -16.92
C GLY A 126 -20.26 -2.91 -16.65
N ALA A 127 -21.08 -3.51 -17.52
CA ALA A 127 -22.51 -3.66 -17.29
C ALA A 127 -22.77 -4.46 -16.02
N TRP A 128 -23.52 -3.89 -15.07
CA TRP A 128 -24.14 -4.68 -14.00
C TRP A 128 -25.43 -5.27 -14.56
N GLY A 129 -25.35 -6.54 -14.94
CA GLY A 129 -26.48 -7.33 -15.41
C GLY A 129 -26.35 -8.76 -14.92
N ALA A 130 -26.90 -9.02 -13.74
CA ALA A 130 -27.65 -10.21 -13.36
C ALA A 130 -28.34 -9.93 -12.02
#